data_AF-A0A963VAY4-F1
#
_entry.id   AF-A0A963VAY4-F1
#
_cell.length_a   1.000
_cell.length_b   1.000
_cell.length_c   1.000
_cell.angle_alpha   90.00
_cell.angle_beta   90.00
_cell.angle_gamma   90.00
#
_symmetry.space_group_name_H-M   'P 1'
#
loop_
_entity.id
_entity.type
_entity.pdbx_description
1 polymer ?
#
loop_
_entity_poly.entity_id
_entity_poly.type
_entity_poly.pdbx_seq_one_letter_code
_entity_poly.pdbx_strand_id
1 'polypeptide(L)' 'TSVCWSPTLKTHLGLAFLKDGRARHGETVRLVDHLRGTDILCEVVNPVFFDPEGGRARG' A
#
# COMPACT_ATOMS: atom_id res chain seq x y z
N THR A 1 -2.87 -10.86 -1.36
CA THR A 1 -2.75 -9.39 -1.47
C THR A 1 -3.98 -8.77 -0.85
N SER A 2 -3.93 -7.50 -0.46
CA SER A 2 -5.04 -6.84 0.24
C SER A 2 -5.14 -5.37 -0.15
N VAL A 3 -6.35 -4.82 -0.04
CA VAL A 3 -6.62 -3.39 -0.22
C VAL A 3 -7.70 -2.95 0.76
N CYS A 4 -7.51 -1.82 1.42
CA CYS A 4 -8.50 -1.26 2.35
C CYS A 4 -8.35 0.26 2.51
N TRP A 5 -9.38 0.89 3.09
CA TRP A 5 -9.25 2.23 3.65
C TRP A 5 -8.61 2.14 5.04
N SER A 6 -7.61 2.96 5.32
CA SER A 6 -7.01 3.12 6.64
C SER A 6 -7.60 4.35 7.34
N PRO A 7 -8.41 4.19 8.40
CA PRO A 7 -8.90 5.33 9.18
C PRO A 7 -7.76 6.11 9.87
N THR A 8 -6.69 5.42 10.24
CA THR A 8 -5.51 6.00 10.90
C THR A 8 -4.76 6.95 9.98
N LEU A 9 -4.57 6.56 8.71
CA LEU A 9 -3.82 7.36 7.73
C LEU A 9 -4.73 8.16 6.80
N LYS A 10 -6.05 8.00 6.91
CA LYS A 10 -7.08 8.65 6.06
C LYS A 10 -6.77 8.50 4.57
N THR A 11 -6.38 7.29 4.16
CA THR A 11 -6.08 6.97 2.76
C THR A 11 -6.34 5.49 2.46
N HIS A 12 -6.43 5.16 1.17
CA HIS A 12 -6.46 3.78 0.70
C HIS A 12 -5.04 3.21 0.67
N LEU A 13 -4.88 1.99 1.21
CA LEU A 13 -3.63 1.24 1.21
C LEU A 13 -3.80 -0.06 0.44
N GLY A 14 -2.74 -0.48 -0.25
CA GLY A 14 -2.68 -1.75 -0.97
C GLY A 14 -1.38 -2.50 -0.69
N LEU A 15 -1.47 -3.82 -0.48
CA LEU A 15 -0.33 -4.73 -0.42
C LEU A 15 -0.38 -5.66 -1.63
N ALA A 16 0.66 -5.59 -2.47
CA ALA A 16 0.77 -6.32 -3.72
C ALA A 16 2.11 -7.06 -3.83
N PHE A 17 2.13 -8.12 -4.63
CA PHE A 17 3.38 -8.73 -5.07
C PHE A 17 3.85 -8.02 -6.34
N LEU A 18 5.06 -7.49 -6.31
CA LEU A 18 5.66 -6.77 -7.42
C LEU A 18 7.02 -7.37 -7.74
N LYS A 19 7.26 -7.68 -9.02
CA LYS A 19 8.59 -8.08 -9.49
C LYS A 19 9.59 -6.97 -9.16
N ASP A 20 10.64 -7.33 -8.43
CA ASP A 20 11.66 -6.41 -7.89
C ASP A 20 11.07 -5.23 -7.09
N GLY A 21 9.94 -5.44 -6.39
CA GLY A 21 9.20 -4.35 -5.76
C GLY A 21 9.99 -3.48 -4.77
N ARG A 22 10.95 -4.07 -4.04
CA ARG A 22 11.81 -3.32 -3.10
C ARG A 22 12.71 -2.30 -3.81
N ALA A 23 13.07 -2.55 -5.07
CA ALA A 23 13.90 -1.65 -5.88
C ALA A 23 13.07 -0.60 -6.64
N ARG A 24 11.74 -0.64 -6.52
CA ARG A 24 10.79 0.17 -7.31
C ARG A 24 10.06 1.23 -6.47
N HIS A 25 10.54 1.53 -5.28
CA HIS A 25 9.94 2.57 -4.45
C HIS A 25 9.95 3.93 -5.17
N GLY A 26 8.84 4.65 -5.12
CA GLY A 26 8.59 5.89 -5.89
C GLY A 26 8.02 5.67 -7.29
N GLU A 27 7.94 4.43 -7.78
CA GLU A 27 7.33 4.14 -9.07
C GLU A 27 5.80 4.22 -9.01
N THR A 28 5.19 4.84 -10.03
CA THR A 28 3.74 4.82 -10.22
C THR A 28 3.31 3.58 -10.99
N VAL A 29 2.41 2.79 -10.42
CA VAL A 29 1.79 1.61 -11.03
C VAL A 29 0.28 1.77 -11.15
N ARG A 30 -0.34 1.01 -12.05
CA ARG A 30 -1.80 1.00 -12.21
C ARG A 30 -2.44 -0.18 -11.46
N LEU A 31 -3.36 0.11 -10.56
CA LEU A 31 -4.19 -0.88 -9.87
C LEU A 31 -5.52 -1.02 -10.59
N VAL A 32 -5.79 -2.23 -11.09
CA VAL A 32 -7.04 -2.58 -11.77
C VAL A 32 -7.75 -3.67 -10.97
N ASP A 33 -8.95 -3.37 -10.49
CA ASP A 33 -9.87 -4.31 -9.83
C ASP A 33 -11.19 -4.31 -10.60
N HIS A 34 -11.38 -5.31 -11.45
CA HIS A 34 -12.60 -5.45 -12.24
C HIS A 34 -13.84 -5.82 -11.42
N LEU A 35 -13.68 -6.41 -10.23
CA LEU A 35 -14.82 -6.77 -9.38
C LEU A 35 -15.44 -5.53 -8.74
N ARG A 36 -14.59 -4.56 -8.38
CA ARG A 36 -15.02 -3.28 -7.79
C ARG A 36 -15.12 -2.15 -8.81
N GLY A 37 -14.71 -2.39 -10.07
CA GLY A 37 -14.70 -1.38 -11.12
C GLY A 37 -13.64 -0.29 -10.91
N THR A 38 -12.54 -0.61 -10.22
CA THR A 38 -11.48 0.35 -9.90
C THR A 38 -10.38 0.28 -10.96
N ASP A 39 -9.99 1.44 -11.50
CA ASP A 39 -8.78 1.63 -12.29
C ASP A 39 -8.11 2.94 -11.84
N ILE A 40 -7.04 2.83 -11.05
CA ILE A 40 -6.37 3.98 -10.42
C ILE A 40 -4.86 3.84 -10.47
N LEU A 41 -4.16 4.98 -10.36
CA LEU A 41 -2.71 5.02 -10.18
C LEU A 41 -2.35 4.95 -8.70
N CYS A 42 -1.28 4.23 -8.38
CA CYS A 42 -0.74 4.05 -7.04
C CYS A 42 0.78 4.21 -7.06
N GLU A 43 1.35 4.75 -6.00
CA GLU A 43 2.81 4.80 -5.81
C GLU A 43 3.29 3.56 -5.04
N VAL A 44 4.39 2.96 -5.49
CA VAL A 44 5.06 1.87 -4.78
C VAL A 44 5.85 2.47 -3.61
N VAL A 45 5.48 2.12 -2.39
CA VAL A 45 6.11 2.64 -1.16
C VAL A 45 6.51 1.52 -0.21
N ASN A 46 7.16 1.87 0.91
CA ASN A 46 7.51 0.90 1.93
C ASN A 46 6.24 0.17 2.45
N PRO A 47 6.25 -1.16 2.59
CA PRO A 47 5.06 -1.91 3.03
C PRO A 47 4.62 -1.62 4.46
N VAL A 48 5.48 -1.03 5.31
CA VAL A 48 5.14 -0.65 6.68
C VAL A 48 4.71 0.82 6.71
N PHE A 49 3.40 1.03 6.61
CA PHE A 49 2.79 2.37 6.54
C PHE A 49 2.62 3.04 7.91
N PHE A 50 2.55 2.26 8.98
CA PHE A 50 2.22 2.76 10.31
C PHE A 50 3.14 2.14 11.36
N ASP A 51 3.71 3.00 12.22
CA ASP A 51 4.66 2.64 13.29
C ASP A 51 5.84 1.75 12.82
N PRO A 52 6.67 2.23 11.86
CA PRO A 52 7.81 1.45 11.37
C PRO A 52 8.85 1.15 12.46
N GLU A 53 8.99 2.03 13.44
CA GLU A 53 9.92 1.87 14.57
C GLU A 53 9.36 0.95 15.69
N GLY A 54 8.07 0.60 15.63
CA GLY A 54 7.43 -0.30 16.60
C GLY A 54 7.25 0.31 18.00
N GLY A 55 7.26 1.64 18.11
CA GLY A 55 7.19 2.34 19.40
C GLY A 55 5.86 2.11 20.14
N ARG A 56 4.80 1.70 19.43
CA ARG A 56 3.48 1.45 20.01
C ARG A 56 3.24 -0.02 20.37
N ALA A 57 4.23 -0.90 20.18
CA ALA A 57 4.07 -2.34 20.40
C ALA A 57 3.90 -2.74 21.88
N ARG A 58 4.18 -1.84 22.83
CA ARG A 58 4.21 -2.16 24.28
C ARG A 58 3.15 -1.49 25.16
N GLY A 59 2.26 -0.66 24.58
CA GLY A 59 1.19 0.02 25.33
C GLY A 59 1.65 1.23 26.13
#